data_AF-A0A8S1RBF4-F1
#
_entry.id   AF-A0A8S1RBF4-F1
#
_cell.length_a   1.000
_cell.length_b   1.000
_cell.length_c   1.000
_cell.angle_alpha   90.00
_cell.angle_beta   90.00
_cell.angle_gamma   90.00
#
_symmetry.space_group_name_H-M   'P 1'
#
loop_
_entity.id
_entity.type
_entity.pdbx_description
1 polymer ?
#
loop_
_entity_poly.entity_id
_entity_poly.type
_entity_poly.pdbx_seq_one_letter_code
_entity_poly.pdbx_strand_id
1 'polypeptide(L)'
;MKIIIFICVVIALSQATEAIDLFNTLPKTDFGRTILQTVQLELSNGSALDSVVESLNEILNSAEQEKGAIQTNLRNRQAQCQTRQDDAQSVIDRANAKRADDERKLPLINEELISKQEQALVKDSEEQRNNDKLALLTATREEQKQEYQNRRNELTNYVAALGEAKSIVSGLGSVSFLQVNSNEHYLKFKDAHPTPRGYGIMVELLLKASIQAKTPEQVEKLVATIQGLIDSIFELQKQELLVDDAREVEFIRQREILLLANQTLAASVAQLKAQVLHLQQDIVELTNDVNTNKQIASIKTKELNDWIKTCQDEEKNLRAIFDSRVGQVETVNQILIIFNSGLSQELRKSIAEIQLN
;
A
#
# COMPACT_ATOMS: atom_id res chain seq x y z
N MET A 1 35.45 -91.99 25.02
CA MET A 1 35.06 -92.19 23.61
C MET A 1 33.54 -92.21 23.39
N LYS A 2 32.74 -93.03 24.10
CA LYS A 2 31.27 -93.10 23.88
C LYS A 2 30.50 -91.79 24.11
N ILE A 3 30.91 -90.95 25.08
CA ILE A 3 30.26 -89.65 25.37
C ILE A 3 30.59 -88.57 24.32
N ILE A 4 31.84 -88.56 23.81
CA ILE A 4 32.24 -87.65 22.72
C ILE A 4 31.53 -88.04 21.42
N ILE A 5 31.40 -89.34 21.15
CA ILE A 5 30.62 -89.85 20.01
C ILE A 5 29.14 -89.47 20.16
N PHE A 6 28.56 -89.56 21.36
CA PHE A 6 27.16 -89.19 21.60
C PHE A 6 26.92 -87.68 21.43
N ILE A 7 27.84 -86.83 21.89
CA ILE A 7 27.76 -85.38 21.70
C ILE A 7 27.94 -85.01 20.22
N CYS A 8 28.87 -85.63 19.49
CA CYS A 8 29.01 -85.44 18.05
C CYS A 8 27.77 -85.93 17.26
N VAL A 9 27.14 -87.02 17.69
CA VAL A 9 25.91 -87.55 17.06
C VAL A 9 24.70 -86.65 17.37
N VAL A 10 24.58 -86.10 18.58
CA VAL A 10 23.50 -85.16 18.94
C VAL A 10 23.64 -83.82 18.22
N ILE A 11 24.87 -83.31 18.07
CA ILE A 11 25.14 -82.09 17.29
C ILE A 11 24.90 -82.33 15.78
N ALA A 12 25.28 -83.50 15.26
CA ALA A 12 25.02 -83.86 13.87
C ALA A 12 23.51 -84.08 13.60
N LEU A 13 22.77 -84.66 14.54
CA LEU A 13 21.32 -84.86 14.45
C LEU A 13 20.56 -83.53 14.57
N SER A 14 20.99 -82.61 15.45
CA SER A 14 20.33 -81.30 15.60
C SER A 14 20.51 -80.42 14.35
N GLN A 15 21.71 -80.42 13.77
CA GLN A 15 21.99 -79.73 12.50
C GLN A 15 21.23 -80.36 11.33
N ALA A 16 21.04 -81.69 11.31
CA ALA A 16 20.25 -82.37 10.30
C ALA A 16 18.75 -82.02 10.39
N THR A 17 18.17 -81.93 11.59
CA THR A 17 16.77 -81.51 11.77
C THR A 17 16.53 -80.06 11.38
N GLU A 18 17.41 -79.13 11.76
CA GLU A 18 17.29 -77.72 11.38
C GLU A 18 17.46 -77.53 9.85
N ALA A 19 18.35 -78.30 9.23
CA ALA A 19 18.50 -78.32 7.78
C ALA A 19 17.23 -78.84 7.07
N ILE A 20 16.65 -79.95 7.54
CA ILE A 20 15.41 -80.51 6.98
C ILE A 20 14.25 -79.50 7.12
N ASP A 21 14.13 -78.83 8.26
CA ASP A 21 13.09 -77.82 8.49
C ASP A 21 13.26 -76.58 7.59
N LEU A 22 14.50 -76.14 7.33
CA LEU A 22 14.78 -75.10 6.34
C LEU A 22 14.30 -75.53 4.95
N PHE A 23 14.70 -76.70 4.46
CA PHE A 23 14.28 -77.19 3.14
C PHE A 23 12.77 -77.42 3.03
N ASN A 24 12.09 -77.84 4.10
CA ASN A 24 10.64 -77.99 4.14
C ASN A 24 9.88 -76.65 4.14
N THR A 25 10.54 -75.55 4.51
CA THR A 25 9.93 -74.21 4.48
C THR A 25 10.18 -73.45 3.18
N LEU A 26 11.24 -73.79 2.42
CA LEU A 26 11.54 -73.17 1.12
C LEU A 26 10.38 -73.19 0.10
N PRO A 27 9.59 -74.28 -0.07
CA PRO A 27 8.47 -74.33 -1.02
C PRO A 27 7.37 -73.31 -0.76
N LYS A 28 7.35 -72.68 0.43
CA LYS A 28 6.34 -71.68 0.80
C LYS A 28 6.58 -70.31 0.17
N THR A 29 7.72 -70.09 -0.48
CA THR A 29 8.06 -68.82 -1.17
C THR A 29 8.49 -69.09 -2.60
N ASP A 30 8.19 -68.18 -3.54
CA ASP A 30 8.59 -68.33 -4.95
C ASP A 30 10.12 -68.40 -5.11
N PHE A 31 10.83 -67.61 -4.31
CA PHE A 31 12.28 -67.65 -4.24
C PHE A 31 12.78 -69.00 -3.73
N GLY A 32 12.26 -69.48 -2.60
CA GLY A 32 12.65 -70.77 -2.03
C GLY A 32 12.32 -71.95 -2.94
N ARG A 33 11.21 -71.91 -3.71
CA ARG A 33 10.92 -72.88 -4.77
C ARG A 33 12.00 -72.88 -5.85
N THR A 34 12.43 -71.71 -6.30
CA THR A 34 13.48 -71.55 -7.31
C THR A 34 14.83 -72.10 -6.80
N ILE A 35 15.19 -71.80 -5.55
CA ILE A 35 16.39 -72.36 -4.92
C ILE A 35 16.29 -73.88 -4.82
N LEU A 36 15.16 -74.40 -4.34
CA LEU A 36 14.96 -75.84 -4.20
C LEU A 36 14.99 -76.57 -5.55
N GLN A 37 14.41 -75.99 -6.61
CA GLN A 37 14.51 -76.50 -7.97
C GLN A 37 15.96 -76.54 -8.46
N THR A 38 16.72 -75.47 -8.22
CA THR A 38 18.14 -75.40 -8.60
C THR A 38 18.95 -76.47 -7.88
N VAL A 39 18.73 -76.64 -6.58
CA VAL A 39 19.39 -77.67 -5.75
C VAL A 39 18.99 -79.09 -6.20
N GLN A 40 17.70 -79.34 -6.45
CA GLN A 40 17.20 -80.65 -6.90
C GLN A 40 17.73 -81.01 -8.30
N LEU A 41 17.79 -80.05 -9.22
CA LEU A 41 18.29 -80.24 -10.58
C LEU A 41 19.77 -80.68 -10.54
N GLU A 42 20.61 -79.92 -9.83
CA GLU A 42 22.04 -80.21 -9.72
C GLU A 42 22.31 -81.53 -8.99
N LEU A 43 21.54 -81.87 -7.94
CA LEU A 43 21.65 -83.17 -7.26
C LEU A 43 21.19 -84.34 -8.16
N SER A 44 20.20 -84.14 -9.03
CA SER A 44 19.65 -85.18 -9.91
C SER A 44 20.53 -85.49 -11.13
N ASN A 45 21.30 -84.51 -11.61
CA ASN A 45 22.22 -84.66 -12.74
C ASN A 45 23.52 -85.41 -12.37
N GLY A 46 23.69 -85.81 -11.11
CA GLY A 46 24.92 -86.45 -10.63
C GLY A 46 26.10 -85.49 -10.53
N SER A 47 25.85 -84.17 -10.55
CA SER A 47 26.87 -83.14 -10.40
C SER A 47 27.62 -83.30 -9.08
N ALA A 48 28.91 -82.95 -9.06
CA ALA A 48 29.67 -82.84 -7.82
C ALA A 48 28.98 -81.81 -6.90
N LEU A 49 29.03 -82.05 -5.59
CA LEU A 49 28.44 -81.15 -4.58
C LEU A 49 28.94 -79.69 -4.77
N ASP A 50 30.15 -79.55 -5.32
CA ASP A 50 30.79 -78.30 -5.70
C ASP A 50 29.98 -77.47 -6.72
N SER A 51 29.27 -78.11 -7.65
CA SER A 51 28.42 -77.43 -8.66
C SER A 51 27.21 -76.74 -8.04
N VAL A 52 26.60 -77.37 -7.02
CA VAL A 52 25.48 -76.80 -6.24
C VAL A 52 25.97 -75.58 -5.47
N VAL A 53 27.14 -75.71 -4.82
CA VAL A 53 27.77 -74.63 -4.05
C VAL A 53 28.15 -73.47 -4.96
N GLU A 54 28.68 -73.73 -6.16
CA GLU A 54 29.00 -72.69 -7.16
C GLU A 54 27.75 -71.93 -7.60
N SER A 55 26.68 -72.64 -7.97
CA SER A 55 25.39 -72.03 -8.35
C SER A 55 24.76 -71.20 -7.23
N LEU A 56 24.81 -71.70 -5.98
CA LEU A 56 24.32 -70.96 -4.82
C LEU A 56 25.19 -69.73 -4.49
N ASN A 57 26.50 -69.82 -4.68
CA ASN A 57 27.40 -68.67 -4.53
C ASN A 57 27.15 -67.60 -5.61
N GLU A 58 26.83 -67.98 -6.84
CA GLU A 58 26.43 -67.03 -7.90
C GLU A 58 25.12 -66.32 -7.52
N ILE A 59 24.12 -67.06 -7.06
CA ILE A 59 22.84 -66.50 -6.61
C ILE A 59 23.06 -65.56 -5.41
N LEU A 60 23.90 -65.96 -4.45
CA LEU A 60 24.26 -65.14 -3.30
C LEU A 60 24.93 -63.83 -3.74
N ASN A 61 25.95 -63.90 -4.59
CA ASN A 61 26.68 -62.73 -5.08
C ASN A 61 25.75 -61.78 -5.84
N SER A 62 24.86 -62.31 -6.69
CA SER A 62 23.85 -61.51 -7.39
C SER A 62 22.89 -60.82 -6.40
N ALA A 63 22.37 -61.57 -5.42
CA ALA A 63 21.45 -61.04 -4.42
C ALA A 63 22.11 -59.99 -3.51
N GLU A 64 23.39 -60.15 -3.17
CA GLU A 64 24.16 -59.16 -2.41
C GLU A 64 24.43 -57.89 -3.21
N GLN A 65 24.74 -58.00 -4.51
CA GLN A 65 24.87 -56.85 -5.40
C GLN A 65 23.55 -56.09 -5.53
N GLU A 66 22.43 -56.80 -5.75
CA GLU A 66 21.10 -56.19 -5.80
C GLU A 66 20.73 -55.52 -4.47
N LYS A 67 21.01 -56.17 -3.33
CA LYS A 67 20.82 -55.58 -1.99
C LYS A 67 21.58 -54.26 -1.85
N GLY A 68 22.85 -54.23 -2.27
CA GLY A 68 23.68 -53.03 -2.27
C GLY A 68 23.13 -51.92 -3.17
N ALA A 69 22.63 -52.28 -4.36
CA ALA A 69 21.99 -51.35 -5.28
C ALA A 69 20.71 -50.76 -4.70
N ILE A 70 19.84 -51.58 -4.10
CA ILE A 70 18.60 -51.12 -3.44
C ILE A 70 18.92 -50.20 -2.26
N GLN A 71 19.90 -50.54 -1.42
CA GLN A 71 20.32 -49.71 -0.30
C GLN A 71 20.81 -48.33 -0.75
N THR A 72 21.58 -48.29 -1.85
CA THR A 72 22.06 -47.05 -2.46
C THR A 72 20.90 -46.24 -3.01
N ASN A 73 19.95 -46.88 -3.70
CA ASN A 73 18.75 -46.23 -4.20
C ASN A 73 17.91 -45.62 -3.06
N LEU A 74 17.71 -46.36 -1.96
CA LEU A 74 16.98 -45.89 -0.78
C LEU A 74 17.62 -44.63 -0.18
N ARG A 75 18.94 -44.61 0.01
CA ARG A 75 19.68 -43.42 0.50
C ARG A 75 19.54 -42.24 -0.46
N ASN A 76 19.72 -42.46 -1.76
CA ASN A 76 19.60 -41.40 -2.76
C ASN A 76 18.18 -40.82 -2.79
N ARG A 77 17.15 -41.68 -2.67
CA ARG A 77 15.76 -41.24 -2.67
C ARG A 77 15.41 -40.45 -1.41
N GLN A 78 15.86 -40.90 -0.24
CA GLN A 78 15.71 -40.14 1.01
C GLN A 78 16.37 -38.76 0.92
N ALA A 79 17.59 -38.67 0.38
CA ALA A 79 18.28 -37.40 0.21
C ALA A 79 17.55 -36.46 -0.77
N GLN A 80 17.03 -36.98 -1.89
CA GLN A 80 16.20 -36.22 -2.83
C GLN A 80 14.91 -35.69 -2.18
N CYS A 81 14.25 -36.56 -1.40
CA CYS A 81 13.04 -36.20 -0.66
C CYS A 81 13.31 -35.09 0.36
N GLN A 82 14.37 -35.21 1.14
CA GLN A 82 14.76 -34.18 2.12
C GLN A 82 15.03 -32.85 1.43
N THR A 83 15.81 -32.86 0.34
CA THR A 83 16.13 -31.63 -0.42
C THR A 83 14.87 -30.92 -0.90
N ARG A 84 13.89 -31.65 -1.47
CA ARG A 84 12.63 -31.06 -1.94
C ARG A 84 11.77 -30.53 -0.80
N GLN A 85 11.76 -31.22 0.34
CA GLN A 85 11.04 -30.76 1.53
C GLN A 85 11.65 -29.46 2.07
N ASP A 86 12.97 -29.40 2.18
CA ASP A 86 13.70 -28.21 2.64
C ASP A 86 13.49 -27.02 1.69
N ASP A 87 13.54 -27.25 0.38
CA ASP A 87 13.27 -26.22 -0.62
C ASP A 87 11.84 -25.67 -0.51
N ALA A 88 10.84 -26.55 -0.38
CA ALA A 88 9.45 -26.14 -0.23
C ALA A 88 9.23 -25.39 1.08
N GLN A 89 9.79 -25.89 2.19
CA GLN A 89 9.71 -25.24 3.50
C GLN A 89 10.35 -23.86 3.47
N SER A 90 11.53 -23.72 2.85
CA SER A 90 12.21 -22.44 2.69
C SER A 90 11.38 -21.41 1.92
N VAL A 91 10.64 -21.83 0.89
CA VAL A 91 9.72 -20.95 0.16
C VAL A 91 8.52 -20.55 1.02
N ILE A 92 7.94 -21.49 1.77
CA ILE A 92 6.84 -21.22 2.71
C ILE A 92 7.26 -20.19 3.76
N ASP A 93 8.43 -20.38 4.36
CA ASP A 93 8.95 -19.49 5.41
C ASP A 93 9.21 -18.09 4.87
N ARG A 94 9.85 -17.97 3.70
CA ARG A 94 10.06 -16.68 3.04
C ARG A 94 8.75 -15.97 2.70
N ALA A 95 7.77 -16.70 2.17
CA ALA A 95 6.47 -16.13 1.82
C ALA A 95 5.71 -15.65 3.06
N ASN A 96 5.70 -16.45 4.14
CA ASN A 96 5.08 -16.05 5.41
C ASN A 96 5.80 -14.88 6.07
N ALA A 97 7.14 -14.83 6.01
CA ALA A 97 7.92 -13.73 6.56
C ALA A 97 7.64 -12.41 5.82
N LYS A 98 7.62 -12.42 4.48
CA LYS A 98 7.24 -11.25 3.67
C LYS A 98 5.81 -10.82 3.96
N ARG A 99 4.85 -11.76 3.98
CA ARG A 99 3.45 -11.46 4.33
C ARG A 99 3.34 -10.77 5.68
N ALA A 100 4.02 -11.29 6.70
CA ALA A 100 3.99 -10.71 8.04
C ALA A 100 4.62 -9.32 8.11
N ASP A 101 5.67 -9.06 7.32
CA ASP A 101 6.28 -7.73 7.21
C ASP A 101 5.32 -6.73 6.53
N ASP A 102 4.68 -7.14 5.44
CA ASP A 102 3.71 -6.32 4.71
C ASP A 102 2.46 -6.04 5.55
N GLU A 103 1.92 -7.06 6.25
CA GLU A 103 0.80 -6.94 7.19
C GLU A 103 1.10 -5.99 8.35
N ARG A 104 2.37 -5.87 8.78
CA ARG A 104 2.79 -4.92 9.82
C ARG A 104 2.90 -3.48 9.32
N LYS A 105 3.24 -3.27 8.04
CA LYS A 105 3.36 -1.93 7.44
C LYS A 105 2.01 -1.32 7.08
N LEU A 106 1.04 -2.15 6.66
CA LEU A 106 -0.27 -1.69 6.21
C LEU A 106 -0.99 -0.74 7.20
N PRO A 107 -1.04 -0.99 8.52
CA PRO A 107 -1.65 -0.07 9.47
C PRO A 107 -0.98 1.31 9.49
N LEU A 108 0.36 1.34 9.46
CA LEU A 108 1.13 2.59 9.52
C LEU A 108 0.88 3.47 8.28
N ILE A 109 0.83 2.85 7.11
CA ILE A 109 0.54 3.57 5.86
C ILE A 109 -0.91 4.05 5.82
N ASN A 110 -1.86 3.28 6.37
CA ASN A 110 -3.25 3.72 6.51
C ASN A 110 -3.40 4.90 7.49
N GLU A 111 -2.71 4.87 8.62
CA GLU A 111 -2.68 6.01 9.56
C GLU A 111 -2.08 7.26 8.91
N GLU A 112 -0.99 7.10 8.16
CA GLU A 112 -0.40 8.21 7.40
C GLU A 112 -1.38 8.75 6.34
N LEU A 113 -2.05 7.87 5.58
CA LEU A 113 -3.06 8.25 4.60
C LEU A 113 -4.16 9.10 5.23
N ILE A 114 -4.73 8.66 6.36
CA ILE A 114 -5.77 9.39 7.08
C ILE A 114 -5.25 10.76 7.52
N SER A 115 -4.04 10.81 8.11
CA SER A 115 -3.44 12.08 8.54
C SER A 115 -3.25 13.06 7.37
N LYS A 116 -2.81 12.58 6.20
CA LYS A 116 -2.62 13.42 5.01
C LYS A 116 -3.93 13.91 4.42
N GLN A 117 -4.97 13.07 4.44
CA GLN A 117 -6.33 13.46 4.05
C GLN A 117 -6.88 14.56 4.97
N GLU A 118 -6.74 14.41 6.28
CA GLU A 118 -7.15 15.42 7.25
C GLU A 118 -6.40 16.74 7.07
N GLN A 119 -5.07 16.70 6.88
CA GLN A 119 -4.26 17.88 6.59
C GLN A 119 -4.72 18.60 5.31
N ALA A 120 -5.07 17.85 4.26
CA ALA A 120 -5.58 18.41 3.02
C ALA A 120 -6.93 19.10 3.23
N LEU A 121 -7.85 18.50 4.00
CA LEU A 121 -9.14 19.08 4.33
C LEU A 121 -9.01 20.37 5.15
N VAL A 122 -8.10 20.40 6.13
CA VAL A 122 -7.83 21.62 6.91
C VAL A 122 -7.35 22.75 6.01
N LYS A 123 -6.42 22.47 5.09
CA LYS A 123 -5.90 23.48 4.16
C LYS A 123 -6.93 23.93 3.11
N ASP A 124 -7.75 23.02 2.58
CA ASP A 124 -8.87 23.39 1.70
C ASP A 124 -9.86 24.33 2.45
N SER A 125 -10.09 24.09 3.75
CA SER A 125 -10.91 24.99 4.58
C SER A 125 -10.26 26.35 4.81
N GLU A 126 -8.94 26.41 5.00
CA GLU A 126 -8.19 27.67 5.10
C GLU A 126 -8.25 28.49 3.81
N GLU A 127 -8.14 27.84 2.65
CA GLU A 127 -8.29 28.50 1.34
C GLU A 127 -9.69 29.11 1.21
N GLN A 128 -10.73 28.37 1.58
CA GLN A 128 -12.10 28.88 1.55
C GLN A 128 -12.27 30.11 2.45
N ARG A 129 -11.72 30.09 3.68
CA ARG A 129 -11.78 31.26 4.58
C ARG A 129 -11.09 32.48 4.00
N ASN A 130 -9.99 32.30 3.28
CA ASN A 130 -9.32 33.41 2.59
C ASN A 130 -10.13 33.93 1.41
N ASN A 131 -10.78 33.05 0.65
CA ASN A 131 -11.70 33.45 -0.41
C ASN A 131 -12.89 34.24 0.14
N ASP A 132 -13.46 33.84 1.28
CA ASP A 132 -14.53 34.57 1.95
C ASP A 132 -14.07 35.97 2.40
N LYS A 133 -12.84 36.07 2.96
CA LYS A 133 -12.23 37.37 3.32
C LYS A 133 -11.99 38.25 2.09
N LEU A 134 -11.55 37.66 0.97
CA LEU A 134 -11.33 38.38 -0.29
C LEU A 134 -12.64 38.95 -0.83
N ALA A 135 -13.72 38.17 -0.77
CA ALA A 135 -15.05 38.60 -1.18
C ALA A 135 -15.55 39.75 -0.31
N LEU A 136 -15.41 39.64 1.02
CA LEU A 136 -15.77 40.72 1.95
C LEU A 136 -14.96 41.99 1.70
N LEU A 137 -13.64 41.87 1.58
CA LEU A 137 -12.73 42.98 1.30
C LEU A 137 -13.11 43.71 0.01
N THR A 138 -13.46 42.96 -1.04
CA THR A 138 -13.88 43.51 -2.33
C THR A 138 -15.23 44.21 -2.23
N ALA A 139 -16.21 43.61 -1.54
CA ALA A 139 -17.52 44.22 -1.32
C ALA A 139 -17.42 45.53 -0.52
N THR A 140 -16.64 45.54 0.57
CA THR A 140 -16.38 46.74 1.37
C THR A 140 -15.69 47.83 0.56
N ARG A 141 -14.74 47.48 -0.32
CA ARG A 141 -14.08 48.48 -1.16
C ARG A 141 -15.05 49.11 -2.16
N GLU A 142 -15.91 48.32 -2.78
CA GLU A 142 -16.91 48.83 -3.73
C GLU A 142 -17.89 49.79 -3.05
N GLU A 143 -18.36 49.46 -1.84
CA GLU A 143 -19.21 50.35 -1.03
C GLU A 143 -18.49 51.67 -0.72
N GLN A 144 -17.26 51.62 -0.21
CA GLN A 144 -16.46 52.82 0.09
C GLN A 144 -16.20 53.68 -1.14
N LYS A 145 -15.99 53.06 -2.31
CA LYS A 145 -15.78 53.76 -3.57
C LYS A 145 -17.05 54.48 -4.03
N GLN A 146 -18.21 53.84 -3.87
CA GLN A 146 -19.50 54.46 -4.17
C GLN A 146 -19.80 55.63 -3.24
N GLU A 147 -19.53 55.49 -1.93
CA GLU A 147 -19.65 56.58 -0.95
C GLU A 147 -18.76 57.78 -1.32
N TYR A 148 -17.49 57.52 -1.68
CA TYR A 148 -16.56 58.55 -2.13
C TYR A 148 -17.08 59.27 -3.38
N GLN A 149 -17.55 58.53 -4.39
CA GLN A 149 -18.09 59.13 -5.61
C GLN A 149 -19.32 60.01 -5.35
N ASN A 150 -20.24 59.55 -4.49
CA ASN A 150 -21.41 60.33 -4.09
C ASN A 150 -21.00 61.62 -3.39
N ARG A 151 -20.05 61.54 -2.44
CA ARG A 151 -19.55 62.71 -1.71
C ARG A 151 -18.82 63.69 -2.61
N ARG A 152 -18.00 63.19 -3.54
CA ARG A 152 -17.33 64.02 -4.55
C ARG A 152 -18.33 64.77 -5.43
N ASN A 153 -19.40 64.10 -5.87
CA ASN A 153 -20.46 64.71 -6.66
C ASN A 153 -21.20 65.79 -5.86
N GLU A 154 -21.51 65.52 -4.58
CA GLU A 154 -22.12 66.50 -3.67
C GLU A 154 -21.25 67.76 -3.50
N LEU A 155 -19.94 67.59 -3.22
CA LEU A 155 -19.00 68.71 -3.10
C LEU A 155 -18.89 69.50 -4.41
N THR A 156 -18.90 68.83 -5.56
CA THR A 156 -18.88 69.48 -6.88
C THR A 156 -20.13 70.33 -7.10
N ASN A 157 -21.30 69.81 -6.72
CA ASN A 157 -22.56 70.56 -6.77
C ASN A 157 -22.53 71.78 -5.84
N TYR A 158 -21.94 71.68 -4.66
CA TYR A 158 -21.76 72.83 -3.76
C TYR A 158 -20.84 73.89 -4.35
N VAL A 159 -19.72 73.51 -4.98
CA VAL A 159 -18.85 74.47 -5.69
C VAL A 159 -19.61 75.16 -6.81
N ALA A 160 -20.39 74.43 -7.62
CA ALA A 160 -21.20 75.01 -8.69
C ALA A 160 -22.23 76.01 -8.14
N ALA A 161 -23.00 75.63 -7.11
CA ALA A 161 -23.99 76.49 -6.47
C ALA A 161 -23.36 77.76 -5.85
N LEU A 162 -22.19 77.64 -5.23
CA LEU A 162 -21.44 78.78 -4.70
C LEU A 162 -20.85 79.66 -5.80
N GLY A 163 -20.40 79.09 -6.91
CA GLY A 163 -19.95 79.83 -8.08
C GLY A 163 -21.08 80.66 -8.70
N GLU A 164 -22.28 80.08 -8.81
CA GLU A 164 -23.49 80.80 -9.21
C GLU A 164 -23.86 81.90 -8.20
N ALA A 165 -23.84 81.60 -6.90
CA ALA A 165 -24.08 82.59 -5.84
C ALA A 165 -23.11 83.78 -5.95
N LYS A 166 -21.82 83.49 -6.15
CA LYS A 166 -20.78 84.51 -6.34
C LYS A 166 -21.09 85.40 -7.56
N SER A 167 -21.53 84.81 -8.66
CA SER A 167 -21.91 85.53 -9.89
C SER A 167 -23.10 86.47 -9.65
N ILE A 168 -24.15 85.97 -8.98
CA ILE A 168 -25.34 86.76 -8.61
C ILE A 168 -24.94 87.95 -7.74
N VAL A 169 -24.16 87.72 -6.68
CA VAL A 169 -23.70 88.78 -5.77
C VAL A 169 -22.82 89.80 -6.48
N SER A 170 -21.88 89.35 -7.31
CA SER A 170 -20.97 90.24 -8.05
C SER A 170 -21.73 91.13 -9.05
N GLY A 171 -22.81 90.61 -9.65
CA GLY A 171 -23.70 91.37 -10.54
C GLY A 171 -24.43 92.52 -9.83
N LEU A 172 -24.76 92.37 -8.54
CA LEU A 172 -25.41 93.42 -7.74
C LEU A 172 -24.55 94.67 -7.54
N GLY A 173 -23.21 94.55 -7.65
CA GLY A 173 -22.29 95.68 -7.54
C GLY A 173 -22.23 96.57 -8.79
N SER A 174 -22.85 96.16 -9.91
CA SER A 174 -22.66 96.79 -11.23
C SER A 174 -23.92 97.32 -11.92
N VAL A 175 -25.13 97.07 -11.40
CA VAL A 175 -26.39 97.45 -12.09
C VAL A 175 -27.47 97.93 -11.10
N SER A 176 -28.22 98.96 -11.50
CA SER A 176 -29.35 99.54 -10.76
C SER A 176 -30.38 98.47 -10.33
N PHE A 177 -30.86 98.63 -9.09
CA PHE A 177 -31.42 97.64 -8.16
C PHE A 177 -32.73 96.89 -8.55
N LEU A 178 -33.17 96.85 -9.81
CA LEU A 178 -34.57 96.51 -10.14
C LEU A 178 -34.86 95.27 -11.00
N GLN A 179 -33.89 94.45 -11.42
CA GLN A 179 -34.20 93.32 -12.34
C GLN A 179 -33.41 92.02 -12.15
N VAL A 180 -32.92 91.68 -10.94
CA VAL A 180 -32.36 90.34 -10.71
C VAL A 180 -33.38 89.49 -9.96
N ASN A 181 -33.95 88.49 -10.63
CA ASN A 181 -34.91 87.54 -10.08
C ASN A 181 -34.22 86.51 -9.16
N SER A 182 -33.51 87.00 -8.14
CA SER A 182 -32.60 86.26 -7.26
C SER A 182 -33.28 85.19 -6.39
N ASN A 183 -34.61 85.17 -6.34
CA ASN A 183 -35.40 84.22 -5.56
C ASN A 183 -35.49 82.83 -6.21
N GLU A 184 -35.42 82.73 -7.55
CA GLU A 184 -35.60 81.46 -8.27
C GLU A 184 -34.46 80.46 -7.99
N HIS A 185 -33.24 80.95 -7.79
CA HIS A 185 -32.05 80.11 -7.60
C HIS A 185 -31.93 79.57 -6.18
N TYR A 186 -32.29 80.36 -5.15
CA TYR A 186 -32.43 79.86 -3.79
C TYR A 186 -33.50 78.75 -3.70
N LEU A 187 -34.61 78.92 -4.42
CA LEU A 187 -35.66 77.90 -4.50
C LEU A 187 -35.17 76.64 -5.21
N LYS A 188 -34.46 76.75 -6.34
CA LYS A 188 -33.85 75.59 -7.03
C LYS A 188 -32.84 74.83 -6.16
N PHE A 189 -31.99 75.54 -5.40
CA PHE A 189 -31.05 74.90 -4.47
C PHE A 189 -31.79 74.15 -3.36
N LYS A 190 -32.82 74.76 -2.78
CA LYS A 190 -33.66 74.17 -1.74
C LYS A 190 -34.47 72.97 -2.23
N ASP A 191 -34.95 73.01 -3.48
CA ASP A 191 -35.66 71.90 -4.11
C ASP A 191 -34.72 70.73 -4.41
N ALA A 192 -33.49 71.01 -4.86
CA ALA A 192 -32.47 70.00 -5.10
C ALA A 192 -31.87 69.42 -3.80
N HIS A 193 -31.81 70.21 -2.74
CA HIS A 193 -31.24 69.84 -1.44
C HIS A 193 -32.22 70.21 -0.30
N PRO A 194 -33.33 69.48 -0.13
CA PRO A 194 -34.39 69.82 0.82
C PRO A 194 -33.98 69.69 2.29
N THR A 195 -32.88 68.98 2.57
CA THR A 195 -32.27 68.86 3.90
C THR A 195 -30.76 69.05 3.81
N PRO A 196 -30.29 70.30 3.61
CA PRO A 196 -28.87 70.56 3.46
C PRO A 196 -28.12 70.20 4.75
N ARG A 197 -26.96 69.55 4.62
CA ARG A 197 -26.09 69.15 5.74
C ARG A 197 -24.68 69.67 5.51
N GLY A 198 -23.94 69.91 6.60
CA GLY A 198 -22.55 70.38 6.53
C GLY A 198 -22.42 71.68 5.72
N TYR A 199 -21.60 71.66 4.66
CA TYR A 199 -21.41 72.81 3.79
C TYR A 199 -22.68 73.25 3.06
N GLY A 200 -23.63 72.36 2.77
CA GLY A 200 -24.91 72.71 2.16
C GLY A 200 -25.70 73.75 2.97
N ILE A 201 -25.56 73.75 4.31
CA ILE A 201 -26.18 74.75 5.19
C ILE A 201 -25.53 76.12 4.99
N MET A 202 -24.20 76.15 4.83
CA MET A 202 -23.47 77.38 4.54
C MET A 202 -23.80 77.91 3.15
N VAL A 203 -23.94 77.03 2.15
CA VAL A 203 -24.40 77.41 0.80
C VAL A 203 -25.80 78.03 0.86
N GLU A 204 -26.74 77.41 1.57
CA GLU A 204 -28.09 77.94 1.76
C GLU A 204 -28.07 79.32 2.43
N LEU A 205 -27.27 79.49 3.49
CA LEU A 205 -27.15 80.75 4.23
C LEU A 205 -26.51 81.86 3.37
N LEU A 206 -25.49 81.53 2.57
CA LEU A 206 -24.82 82.48 1.68
C LEU A 206 -25.71 82.88 0.49
N LEU A 207 -26.46 81.94 -0.08
CA LEU A 207 -27.50 82.22 -1.07
C LEU A 207 -28.59 83.13 -0.48
N LYS A 208 -29.02 82.89 0.76
CA LYS A 208 -29.99 83.76 1.43
C LYS A 208 -29.42 85.16 1.73
N ALA A 209 -28.16 85.25 2.14
CA ALA A 209 -27.47 86.51 2.39
C ALA A 209 -27.23 87.32 1.10
N SER A 210 -27.04 86.65 -0.04
CA SER A 210 -26.87 87.29 -1.35
C SER A 210 -28.08 88.13 -1.77
N ILE A 211 -29.28 87.72 -1.36
CA ILE A 211 -30.53 88.42 -1.65
C ILE A 211 -30.69 89.68 -0.75
N GLN A 212 -29.97 89.73 0.38
CA GLN A 212 -30.13 90.76 1.42
C GLN A 212 -29.04 91.83 1.43
N ALA A 213 -27.92 91.64 0.71
CA ALA A 213 -26.83 92.61 0.65
C ALA A 213 -27.25 93.88 -0.12
N LYS A 214 -27.02 95.07 0.46
CA LYS A 214 -27.49 96.37 -0.11
C LYS A 214 -26.38 97.40 -0.32
N THR A 215 -25.18 97.17 0.21
CA THR A 215 -24.05 98.12 0.10
C THR A 215 -22.85 97.49 -0.59
N PRO A 216 -22.01 98.27 -1.30
CA PRO A 216 -20.81 97.74 -1.98
C PRO A 216 -19.86 96.98 -1.06
N GLU A 217 -19.63 97.45 0.17
CA GLU A 217 -18.76 96.78 1.16
C GLU A 217 -19.32 95.42 1.61
N GLN A 218 -20.65 95.31 1.77
CA GLN A 218 -21.31 94.04 2.09
C GLN A 218 -21.23 93.04 0.93
N VAL A 219 -21.36 93.54 -0.31
CA VAL A 219 -21.22 92.73 -1.53
C VAL A 219 -19.79 92.17 -1.63
N GLU A 220 -18.77 93.01 -1.45
CA GLU A 220 -17.36 92.60 -1.51
C GLU A 220 -17.01 91.56 -0.44
N LYS A 221 -17.44 91.79 0.81
CA LYS A 221 -17.23 90.84 1.91
C LYS A 221 -17.94 89.50 1.67
N LEU A 222 -19.14 89.53 1.09
CA LEU A 222 -19.89 88.32 0.77
C LEU A 222 -19.24 87.54 -0.38
N VAL A 223 -18.76 88.22 -1.43
CA VAL A 223 -18.00 87.60 -2.53
C VAL A 223 -16.71 86.95 -2.00
N ALA A 224 -15.97 87.63 -1.13
CA ALA A 224 -14.77 87.08 -0.51
C ALA A 224 -15.07 85.85 0.37
N THR A 225 -16.19 85.86 1.09
CA THR A 225 -16.63 84.72 1.93
C THR A 225 -17.03 83.53 1.07
N ILE A 226 -17.77 83.76 -0.02
CA ILE A 226 -18.14 82.71 -0.98
C ILE A 226 -16.88 82.12 -1.63
N GLN A 227 -15.92 82.96 -2.01
CA GLN A 227 -14.65 82.49 -2.59
C GLN A 227 -13.86 81.63 -1.59
N GLY A 228 -13.69 82.09 -0.34
CA GLY A 228 -12.99 81.31 0.69
C GLY A 228 -13.68 79.97 0.98
N LEU A 229 -15.01 79.90 0.87
CA LEU A 229 -15.75 78.65 1.00
C LEU A 229 -15.52 77.71 -0.20
N ILE A 230 -15.51 78.24 -1.42
CA ILE A 230 -15.15 77.48 -2.63
C ILE A 230 -13.74 76.89 -2.48
N ASP A 231 -12.76 77.70 -2.07
CA ASP A 231 -11.38 77.27 -1.89
C ASP A 231 -11.27 76.19 -0.79
N SER A 232 -12.02 76.33 0.30
CA SER A 232 -12.09 75.33 1.38
C SER A 232 -12.69 74.01 0.90
N ILE A 233 -13.72 74.04 0.04
CA ILE A 233 -14.31 72.84 -0.55
C ILE A 233 -13.33 72.18 -1.53
N PHE A 234 -12.58 72.95 -2.31
CA PHE A 234 -11.54 72.41 -3.19
C PHE A 234 -10.42 71.71 -2.40
N GLU A 235 -9.94 72.31 -1.31
CA GLU A 235 -8.95 71.66 -0.44
C GLU A 235 -9.51 70.38 0.21
N LEU A 236 -10.79 70.37 0.61
CA LEU A 236 -11.45 69.16 1.09
C LEU A 236 -11.52 68.08 0.01
N GLN A 237 -11.90 68.41 -1.23
CA GLN A 237 -11.93 67.44 -2.34
C GLN A 237 -10.55 66.82 -2.59
N LYS A 238 -9.48 67.63 -2.51
CA LYS A 238 -8.10 67.15 -2.63
C LYS A 238 -7.72 66.21 -1.49
N GLN A 239 -8.09 66.53 -0.26
CA GLN A 239 -7.86 65.65 0.90
C GLN A 239 -8.64 64.34 0.77
N GLU A 240 -9.91 64.38 0.35
CA GLU A 240 -10.73 63.18 0.15
C GLU A 240 -10.17 62.28 -0.95
N LEU A 241 -9.64 62.85 -2.04
CA LEU A 241 -8.93 62.09 -3.07
C LEU A 241 -7.70 61.37 -2.49
N LEU A 242 -6.85 62.07 -1.74
CA LEU A 242 -5.67 61.46 -1.13
C LEU A 242 -6.03 60.32 -0.17
N VAL A 243 -7.15 60.46 0.55
CA VAL A 243 -7.65 59.41 1.45
C VAL A 243 -8.19 58.22 0.66
N ASP A 244 -8.92 58.43 -0.43
CA ASP A 244 -9.40 57.31 -1.28
C ASP A 244 -8.25 56.60 -1.99
N ASP A 245 -7.24 57.32 -2.48
CA ASP A 245 -6.02 56.75 -3.05
C ASP A 245 -5.28 55.88 -2.01
N ALA A 246 -5.16 56.35 -0.78
CA ALA A 246 -4.55 55.58 0.30
C ALA A 246 -5.35 54.30 0.63
N ARG A 247 -6.68 54.37 0.59
CA ARG A 247 -7.55 53.18 0.75
C ARG A 247 -7.40 52.20 -0.41
N GLU A 248 -7.27 52.69 -1.64
CA GLU A 248 -7.05 51.84 -2.82
C GLU A 248 -5.73 51.09 -2.74
N VAL A 249 -4.64 51.78 -2.36
CA VAL A 249 -3.33 51.15 -2.16
C VAL A 249 -3.40 50.06 -1.09
N GLU A 250 -4.05 50.34 0.04
CA GLU A 250 -4.21 49.35 1.11
C GLU A 250 -5.08 48.17 0.70
N PHE A 251 -6.17 48.41 -0.05
CA PHE A 251 -7.01 47.35 -0.62
C PHE A 251 -6.21 46.43 -1.54
N ILE A 252 -5.45 47.00 -2.49
CA ILE A 252 -4.61 46.24 -3.42
C ILE A 252 -3.60 45.39 -2.63
N ARG A 253 -2.92 45.99 -1.65
CA ARG A 253 -1.94 45.30 -0.81
C ARG A 253 -2.56 44.12 -0.05
N GLN A 254 -3.70 44.32 0.61
CA GLN A 254 -4.38 43.25 1.34
C GLN A 254 -4.86 42.14 0.40
N ARG A 255 -5.40 42.52 -0.77
CA ARG A 255 -5.83 41.57 -1.81
C ARG A 255 -4.68 40.70 -2.29
N GLU A 256 -3.53 41.30 -2.61
CA GLU A 256 -2.34 40.58 -3.07
C GLU A 256 -1.79 39.62 -2.02
N ILE A 257 -1.78 40.01 -0.74
CA ILE A 257 -1.37 39.12 0.36
C ILE A 257 -2.28 37.89 0.44
N LEU A 258 -3.60 38.08 0.37
CA LEU A 258 -4.56 36.97 0.40
C LEU A 258 -4.43 36.06 -0.84
N LEU A 259 -4.23 36.64 -2.03
CA LEU A 259 -4.03 35.88 -3.26
C LEU A 259 -2.75 35.04 -3.21
N LEU A 260 -1.65 35.60 -2.72
CA LEU A 260 -0.38 34.87 -2.55
C LEU A 260 -0.52 33.74 -1.51
N ALA A 261 -1.21 34.00 -0.40
CA ALA A 261 -1.51 32.98 0.60
C ALA A 261 -2.31 31.82 -0.01
N ASN A 262 -3.33 32.11 -0.83
CA ASN A 262 -4.12 31.10 -1.51
C ASN A 262 -3.32 30.31 -2.55
N GLN A 263 -2.44 30.96 -3.32
CA GLN A 263 -1.54 30.24 -4.23
C GLN A 263 -0.64 29.25 -3.48
N THR A 264 -0.12 29.66 -2.32
CA THR A 264 0.73 28.81 -1.47
C THR A 264 -0.07 27.65 -0.85
N LEU A 265 -1.31 27.91 -0.43
CA LEU A 265 -2.22 26.88 0.07
C LEU A 265 -2.58 25.87 -1.02
N ALA A 266 -2.95 26.34 -2.22
CA ALA A 266 -3.28 25.48 -3.35
C ALA A 266 -2.12 24.55 -3.74
N ALA A 267 -0.88 25.06 -3.74
CA ALA A 267 0.30 24.24 -3.95
C ALA A 267 0.49 23.17 -2.85
N SER A 268 0.30 23.57 -1.59
CA SER A 268 0.38 22.64 -0.44
C SER A 268 -0.70 21.55 -0.51
N VAL A 269 -1.92 21.91 -0.86
CA VAL A 269 -3.06 21.00 -1.07
C VAL A 269 -2.75 20.03 -2.20
N ALA A 270 -2.25 20.52 -3.34
CA ALA A 270 -1.88 19.68 -4.47
C ALA A 270 -0.79 18.66 -4.08
N GLN A 271 0.22 19.10 -3.32
CA GLN A 271 1.26 18.20 -2.79
C GLN A 271 0.68 17.14 -1.84
N LEU A 272 -0.22 17.52 -0.93
CA LEU A 272 -0.88 16.55 -0.04
C LEU A 272 -1.77 15.57 -0.81
N LYS A 273 -2.53 16.04 -1.81
CA LYS A 273 -3.35 15.18 -2.67
C LYS A 273 -2.48 14.19 -3.47
N ALA A 274 -1.31 14.61 -3.94
CA ALA A 274 -0.34 13.71 -4.57
C ALA A 274 0.21 12.66 -3.59
N GLN A 275 0.55 13.06 -2.35
CA GLN A 275 0.97 12.13 -1.30
C GLN A 275 -0.13 11.12 -0.95
N VAL A 276 -1.38 11.57 -0.85
CA VAL A 276 -2.56 10.70 -0.63
C VAL A 276 -2.68 9.66 -1.74
N LEU A 277 -2.55 10.06 -3.01
CA LEU A 277 -2.60 9.12 -4.14
C LEU A 277 -1.46 8.10 -4.10
N HIS A 278 -0.24 8.53 -3.76
CA HIS A 278 0.90 7.62 -3.60
C HIS A 278 0.64 6.59 -2.49
N LEU A 279 0.21 7.05 -1.31
CA LEU A 279 -0.10 6.16 -0.18
C LEU A 279 -1.24 5.19 -0.50
N GLN A 280 -2.25 5.63 -1.26
CA GLN A 280 -3.32 4.74 -1.74
C GLN A 280 -2.78 3.66 -2.68
N GLN A 281 -1.84 4.01 -3.57
CA GLN A 281 -1.18 3.04 -4.43
C GLN A 281 -0.34 2.05 -3.62
N ASP A 282 0.46 2.54 -2.65
CA ASP A 282 1.26 1.69 -1.77
C ASP A 282 0.40 0.68 -1.01
N ILE A 283 -0.78 1.10 -0.50
CA ILE A 283 -1.73 0.20 0.17
C ILE A 283 -2.23 -0.90 -0.77
N VAL A 284 -2.55 -0.55 -2.03
CA VAL A 284 -3.00 -1.53 -3.02
C VAL A 284 -1.89 -2.52 -3.35
N GLU A 285 -0.67 -2.04 -3.56
CA GLU A 285 0.50 -2.88 -3.84
C GLU A 285 0.80 -3.84 -2.68
N LEU A 286 0.88 -3.33 -1.46
CA LEU A 286 1.09 -4.16 -0.26
C LEU A 286 -0.04 -5.17 -0.04
N THR A 287 -1.30 -4.78 -0.29
CA THR A 287 -2.44 -5.71 -0.18
C THR A 287 -2.33 -6.83 -1.21
N ASN A 288 -1.90 -6.52 -2.43
CA ASN A 288 -1.65 -7.52 -3.47
C ASN A 288 -0.47 -8.43 -3.11
N ASP A 289 0.60 -7.89 -2.53
CA ASP A 289 1.76 -8.66 -2.09
C ASP A 289 1.41 -9.61 -0.95
N VAL A 290 0.62 -9.16 0.05
CA VAL A 290 0.09 -10.01 1.13
C VAL A 290 -0.71 -11.17 0.55
N ASN A 291 -1.62 -10.91 -0.39
CA ASN A 291 -2.43 -11.93 -1.03
C ASN A 291 -1.59 -12.91 -1.86
N THR A 292 -0.62 -12.41 -2.61
CA THR A 292 0.29 -13.21 -3.42
C THR A 292 1.14 -14.13 -2.56
N ASN A 293 1.77 -13.59 -1.51
CA ASN A 293 2.56 -14.37 -0.56
C ASN A 293 1.72 -15.42 0.18
N LYS A 294 0.47 -15.10 0.53
CA LYS A 294 -0.49 -16.06 1.09
C LYS A 294 -0.80 -17.21 0.12
N GLN A 295 -1.01 -16.92 -1.16
CA GLN A 295 -1.25 -17.95 -2.19
C GLN A 295 -0.01 -18.81 -2.41
N ILE A 296 1.18 -18.22 -2.51
CA ILE A 296 2.45 -18.93 -2.66
C ILE A 296 2.64 -19.90 -1.49
N ALA A 297 2.49 -19.43 -0.24
CA ALA A 297 2.60 -20.28 0.93
C ALA A 297 1.58 -21.43 0.88
N SER A 298 0.32 -21.15 0.55
CA SER A 298 -0.73 -22.17 0.46
C SER A 298 -0.44 -23.25 -0.59
N ILE A 299 0.00 -22.86 -1.79
CA ILE A 299 0.36 -23.79 -2.86
C ILE A 299 1.55 -24.64 -2.44
N LYS A 300 2.60 -24.01 -1.88
CA LYS A 300 3.81 -24.73 -1.47
C LYS A 300 3.58 -25.63 -0.27
N THR A 301 2.70 -25.28 0.65
CA THR A 301 2.27 -26.20 1.73
C THR A 301 1.58 -27.44 1.17
N LYS A 302 0.73 -27.29 0.15
CA LYS A 302 0.10 -28.46 -0.50
C LYS A 302 1.14 -29.33 -1.20
N GLU A 303 2.02 -28.73 -2.00
CA GLU A 303 3.12 -29.44 -2.66
C GLU A 303 4.01 -30.17 -1.64
N LEU A 304 4.37 -29.54 -0.52
CA LEU A 304 5.16 -30.15 0.55
C LEU A 304 4.46 -31.40 1.11
N ASN A 305 3.16 -31.30 1.42
CA ASN A 305 2.39 -32.41 1.96
C ASN A 305 2.29 -33.58 0.95
N ASP A 306 2.08 -33.26 -0.33
CA ASP A 306 2.06 -34.26 -1.40
C ASP A 306 3.43 -34.95 -1.53
N TRP A 307 4.52 -34.18 -1.50
CA TRP A 307 5.88 -34.72 -1.51
C TRP A 307 6.19 -35.60 -0.30
N ILE A 308 5.80 -35.18 0.91
CA ILE A 308 5.97 -35.99 2.12
C ILE A 308 5.28 -37.35 1.95
N LYS A 309 4.04 -37.34 1.47
CA LYS A 309 3.28 -38.58 1.26
C LYS A 309 3.92 -39.48 0.21
N THR A 310 4.27 -38.94 -0.95
CA THR A 310 4.94 -39.71 -2.02
C THR A 310 6.26 -40.30 -1.54
N CYS A 311 7.07 -39.52 -0.81
CA CYS A 311 8.34 -39.98 -0.26
C CYS A 311 8.16 -41.10 0.78
N GLN A 312 7.15 -41.01 1.64
CA GLN A 312 6.84 -42.06 2.62
C GLN A 312 6.39 -43.36 1.93
N ASP A 313 5.52 -43.26 0.92
CA ASP A 313 5.03 -44.42 0.16
C ASP A 313 6.17 -45.11 -0.61
N GLU A 314 7.04 -44.34 -1.26
CA GLU A 314 8.21 -44.86 -1.98
C GLU A 314 9.26 -45.46 -1.04
N GLU A 315 9.57 -44.80 0.09
CA GLU A 315 10.48 -45.34 1.08
C GLU A 315 9.96 -46.68 1.62
N LYS A 316 8.67 -46.76 1.97
CA LYS A 316 8.04 -47.99 2.44
C LYS A 316 8.16 -49.12 1.42
N ASN A 317 7.91 -48.83 0.14
CA ASN A 317 8.01 -49.81 -0.93
C ASN A 317 9.47 -50.29 -1.11
N LEU A 318 10.44 -49.38 -1.15
CA LEU A 318 11.86 -49.74 -1.28
C LEU A 318 12.37 -50.50 -0.07
N ARG A 319 11.93 -50.17 1.15
CA ARG A 319 12.27 -50.92 2.38
C ARG A 319 11.72 -52.33 2.34
N ALA A 320 10.47 -52.52 1.92
CA ALA A 320 9.90 -53.86 1.75
C ALA A 320 10.69 -54.72 0.76
N ILE A 321 11.15 -54.13 -0.36
CA ILE A 321 12.01 -54.83 -1.34
C ILE A 321 13.38 -55.15 -0.73
N PHE A 322 13.98 -54.20 0.00
CA PHE A 322 15.25 -54.41 0.69
C PHE A 322 15.17 -55.53 1.72
N ASP A 323 14.17 -55.51 2.60
CA ASP A 323 13.96 -56.52 3.63
C ASP A 323 13.70 -57.91 3.01
N SER A 324 12.94 -57.96 1.91
CA SER A 324 12.75 -59.19 1.14
C SER A 324 14.08 -59.73 0.59
N ARG A 325 14.92 -58.89 -0.01
CA ARG A 325 16.25 -59.29 -0.50
C ARG A 325 17.20 -59.69 0.62
N VAL A 326 17.14 -59.05 1.78
CA VAL A 326 17.91 -59.45 2.98
C VAL A 326 17.53 -60.88 3.39
N GLY A 327 16.24 -61.18 3.50
CA GLY A 327 15.78 -62.53 3.86
C GLY A 327 16.19 -63.59 2.84
N GLN A 328 16.22 -63.26 1.55
CA GLN A 328 16.71 -64.16 0.50
C GLN A 328 18.22 -64.43 0.61
N VAL A 329 19.04 -63.40 0.83
CA VAL A 329 20.48 -63.54 1.07
C VAL A 329 20.73 -64.42 2.30
N GLU A 330 19.99 -64.21 3.39
CA GLU A 330 20.09 -65.03 4.59
C GLU A 330 19.72 -66.50 4.32
N THR A 331 18.65 -66.73 3.56
CA THR A 331 18.22 -68.09 3.15
C THR A 331 19.31 -68.81 2.34
N VAL A 332 19.90 -68.14 1.35
CA VAL A 332 20.97 -68.75 0.52
C VAL A 332 22.21 -69.02 1.35
N ASN A 333 22.59 -68.12 2.26
CA ASN A 333 23.71 -68.33 3.18
C ASN A 333 23.48 -69.54 4.10
N GLN A 334 22.29 -69.70 4.66
CA GLN A 334 21.96 -70.86 5.49
C GLN A 334 22.05 -72.17 4.70
N ILE A 335 21.59 -72.19 3.45
CA ILE A 335 21.71 -73.34 2.55
C ILE A 335 23.19 -73.64 2.24
N LEU A 336 23.98 -72.62 1.91
CA LEU A 336 25.42 -72.77 1.67
C LEU A 336 26.16 -73.35 2.88
N ILE A 337 25.81 -72.93 4.10
CA ILE A 337 26.38 -73.48 5.34
C ILE A 337 26.10 -74.98 5.44
N ILE A 338 24.86 -75.40 5.17
CA ILE A 338 24.46 -76.82 5.21
C ILE A 338 25.24 -77.64 4.17
N PHE A 339 25.42 -77.11 2.96
CA PHE A 339 26.20 -77.76 1.91
C PHE A 339 27.68 -77.86 2.26
N ASN A 340 28.27 -76.81 2.84
CA ASN A 340 29.69 -76.77 3.23
C ASN A 340 30.00 -77.60 4.50
N SER A 341 29.03 -77.83 5.38
CA SER A 341 29.19 -78.71 6.55
C SER A 341 29.18 -80.22 6.22
N GLY A 342 28.86 -80.56 4.97
CA GLY A 342 28.76 -81.94 4.48
C GLY A 342 27.32 -82.46 4.50
N LEU A 343 26.71 -82.63 3.32
CA LEU A 343 25.37 -83.20 3.19
C LEU A 343 25.34 -84.68 3.60
N SER A 344 24.53 -85.02 4.61
CA SER A 344 24.21 -86.42 4.91
C SER A 344 23.38 -87.07 3.79
N GLN A 345 23.48 -88.38 3.66
CA GLN A 345 22.74 -89.13 2.63
C GLN A 345 21.21 -89.08 2.86
N GLU A 346 20.79 -89.00 4.12
CA GLU A 346 19.40 -88.80 4.53
C GLU A 346 18.87 -87.43 4.12
N LEU A 347 19.67 -86.37 4.31
CA LEU A 347 19.29 -85.01 3.91
C LEU A 347 19.17 -84.90 2.38
N ARG A 348 20.08 -85.52 1.61
CA ARG A 348 19.98 -85.61 0.14
C ARG A 348 18.69 -86.26 -0.32
N LYS A 349 18.34 -87.41 0.28
CA LYS A 349 17.12 -88.15 -0.04
C LYS A 349 15.88 -87.33 0.33
N SER A 350 15.89 -86.71 1.50
CA SER A 350 14.80 -85.84 1.96
C SER A 350 14.58 -84.66 1.00
N ILE A 351 15.64 -83.96 0.57
CA ILE A 351 15.55 -82.83 -0.38
C ILE A 351 14.95 -83.27 -1.72
N ALA A 352 15.35 -84.46 -2.23
CA ALA A 352 14.85 -85.00 -3.49
C ALA A 352 13.36 -85.40 -3.44
N GLU A 353 12.84 -85.73 -2.26
CA GLU A 353 11.44 -86.14 -2.04
C GLU A 353 10.49 -84.95 -1.80
N ILE A 354 11.00 -83.72 -1.61
CA ILE A 354 10.16 -82.53 -1.42
C ILE A 354 9.44 -82.18 -2.74
N GLN A 355 8.11 -82.24 -2.70
CA GLN A 355 7.26 -81.87 -3.83
C GLN A 355 7.07 -80.35 -3.92
N LEU A 356 7.31 -79.81 -5.10
CA LEU A 356 7.06 -78.41 -5.45
C LEU A 356 5.64 -78.33 -6.06
N ASN A 357 4.63 -78.01 -5.24
CA ASN A 357 3.27 -77.76 -5.73
C ASN A 357 3.06 -76.32 -6.14
#